data_AF-A0A9E7RT89-F1
#
_entry.id   AF-A0A9E7RT89-F1
#
_cell.length_a   1.000
_cell.length_b   1.000
_cell.length_c   1.000
_cell.angle_alpha   90.00
_cell.angle_beta   90.00
_cell.angle_gamma   90.00
#
_symmetry.space_group_name_H-M   'P 1'
#
loop_
_entity.id
_entity.type
_entity.pdbx_description
1 polymer ?
#
loop_
_entity_poly.entity_id
_entity_poly.type
_entity_poly.pdbx_seq_one_letter_code
_entity_poly.pdbx_strand_id
1 'polypeptide(L)' 'MRDEILSRLEKLGEYIRILEDYQKHSLYEIKGDHTLRAAVERYLEISIEYFWIWGR' A
#
# COMPACT_ATOMS: atom_id res chain seq x y z
N MET A 1 12.36 -20.12 -0.04
CA MET A 1 12.92 -19.18 -1.05
C MET A 1 11.98 -18.87 -2.20
N ARG A 2 11.60 -19.80 -3.11
CA ARG A 2 10.60 -19.49 -4.18
C ARG A 2 9.23 -19.14 -3.58
N ASP A 3 8.75 -19.94 -2.64
CA ASP A 3 7.42 -19.75 -2.03
C ASP A 3 7.37 -18.50 -1.13
N GLU A 4 8.49 -18.13 -0.50
CA GLU A 4 8.59 -16.87 0.25
C GLU A 4 8.55 -15.65 -0.68
N ILE A 5 9.23 -15.70 -1.83
CA ILE A 5 9.18 -14.61 -2.82
C ILE A 5 7.77 -14.48 -3.38
N LEU A 6 7.11 -15.60 -3.69
CA LEU A 6 5.72 -15.59 -4.17
C LEU A 6 4.77 -15.00 -3.13
N SER A 7 4.83 -15.47 -1.89
CA SER A 7 4.01 -14.94 -0.80
C SER A 7 4.22 -13.45 -0.56
N ARG A 8 5.46 -12.95 -0.75
CA ARG A 8 5.77 -11.51 -0.69
C ARG A 8 5.12 -10.73 -1.81
N LEU A 9 5.21 -11.21 -3.04
CA LEU A 9 4.60 -10.57 -4.20
C LEU A 9 3.07 -10.54 -4.09
N GLU A 10 2.48 -11.61 -3.57
CA GLU A 10 1.04 -11.67 -3.28
C GLU A 10 0.62 -10.58 -2.28
N LYS A 11 1.35 -10.45 -1.16
CA LYS A 11 1.10 -9.45 -0.13
C LYS A 11 1.25 -8.02 -0.66
N LEU A 12 2.30 -7.75 -1.43
CA LEU A 12 2.49 -6.44 -2.07
C LEU A 12 1.35 -6.13 -3.06
N GLY A 13 0.90 -7.14 -3.80
CA GLY A 13 -0.27 -7.02 -4.68
C GLY A 13 -1.58 -6.74 -3.94
N GLU A 14 -1.73 -7.18 -2.68
CA GLU A 14 -2.87 -6.77 -1.82
C GLU A 14 -2.78 -5.29 -1.46
N TYR A 15 -1.62 -4.79 -1.06
CA TYR A 15 -1.45 -3.37 -0.72
C TYR A 15 -1.67 -2.45 -1.92
N ILE A 16 -1.18 -2.84 -3.10
CA ILE A 16 -1.42 -2.09 -4.35
C ILE A 16 -2.91 -2.04 -4.67
N ARG A 17 -3.63 -3.17 -4.56
CA ARG A 17 -5.09 -3.20 -4.81
C ARG A 17 -5.86 -2.25 -3.89
N ILE A 18 -5.44 -2.14 -2.62
CA ILE A 18 -6.05 -1.19 -1.68
C ILE A 18 -5.78 0.26 -2.11
N LEU A 19 -4.55 0.57 -2.54
CA LEU A 19 -4.20 1.90 -3.04
C LEU A 19 -4.93 2.25 -4.34
N GLU A 20 -5.10 1.29 -5.26
CA GLU A 20 -5.91 1.44 -6.47
C GLU A 20 -7.37 1.75 -6.13
N ASP A 21 -7.93 1.13 -5.09
CA ASP A 21 -9.29 1.43 -4.63
C ASP A 21 -9.40 2.87 -4.14
N TYR A 22 -8.37 3.40 -3.46
CA TYR A 22 -8.33 4.80 -3.04
C TYR A 22 -8.16 5.80 -4.19
N GLN A 23 -7.67 5.39 -5.37
CA GLN A 23 -7.58 6.28 -6.55
C GLN A 23 -8.95 6.73 -7.06
N LYS A 24 -10.05 6.09 -6.62
CA LYS A 24 -11.42 6.52 -6.91
C LYS A 24 -11.78 7.86 -6.25
N HIS A 25 -11.04 8.25 -5.21
CA HIS A 25 -11.24 9.52 -4.52
C HIS A 25 -10.41 10.63 -5.15
N SER A 26 -10.98 11.83 -5.24
CA SER A 26 -10.24 13.02 -5.60
C SER A 26 -9.25 13.43 -4.52
N LEU A 27 -8.22 14.19 -4.90
CA LEU A 27 -7.27 14.75 -3.94
C LEU A 27 -7.94 15.67 -2.90
N TYR A 28 -9.08 16.29 -3.23
CA TYR A 28 -9.81 17.11 -2.28
C TYR A 28 -10.50 16.25 -1.20
N GLU A 29 -11.14 15.15 -1.60
CA GLU A 29 -11.75 14.19 -0.67
C GLU A 29 -10.70 13.56 0.25
N ILE A 30 -9.56 13.14 -0.31
CA ILE A 30 -8.45 12.58 0.48
C ILE A 30 -7.92 13.63 1.48
N LYS A 31 -7.82 14.90 1.10
CA LYS A 31 -7.33 15.95 2.01
C LYS A 31 -8.35 16.33 3.09
N GLY A 32 -9.64 16.27 2.76
CA GLY A 32 -10.74 16.65 3.65
C GLY A 32 -11.11 15.58 4.67
N ASP A 33 -10.79 14.31 4.39
CA ASP A 33 -11.07 13.18 5.28
C ASP A 33 -9.77 12.65 5.92
N HIS A 34 -9.63 12.86 7.23
CA HIS A 34 -8.46 12.44 8.00
C HIS A 34 -8.27 10.91 8.03
N THR A 35 -9.35 10.13 8.02
CA THR A 35 -9.29 8.68 8.04
C THR A 35 -8.85 8.16 6.68
N LEU A 36 -9.41 8.69 5.60
CA LEU A 36 -9.02 8.34 4.24
C LEU A 36 -7.54 8.69 3.99
N ARG A 37 -7.12 9.90 4.41
CA ARG A 37 -5.72 10.32 4.32
C ARG A 37 -4.77 9.38 5.05
N ALA A 38 -5.06 9.09 6.31
CA ALA A 38 -4.23 8.21 7.13
C ALA A 38 -4.13 6.80 6.54
N ALA A 39 -5.23 6.30 5.95
CA ALA A 39 -5.22 5.01 5.28
C ALA A 39 -4.30 5.02 4.04
N VAL A 40 -4.43 6.02 3.16
CA VAL A 40 -3.57 6.16 1.96
C VAL A 40 -2.09 6.27 2.36
N GLU A 41 -1.77 7.14 3.32
CA GLU A 41 -0.41 7.32 3.83
C GLU A 41 0.16 6.01 4.37
N ARG A 42 -0.62 5.27 5.17
CA ARG A 42 -0.17 4.01 5.78
C ARG A 42 0.07 2.91 4.76
N TYR A 43 -0.80 2.76 3.76
CA TYR A 43 -0.62 1.72 2.74
C TYR A 43 0.54 2.05 1.79
N LEU A 44 0.82 3.33 1.53
CA LEU A 44 2.03 3.75 0.82
C LEU A 44 3.29 3.41 1.62
N GLU A 45 3.32 3.77 2.90
CA GLU A 45 4.45 3.49 3.80
C GLU A 45 4.74 1.99 3.88
N ILE A 46 3.72 1.17 4.17
CA ILE A 46 3.88 -0.29 4.27
C ILE A 46 4.36 -0.87 2.94
N SER A 47 3.84 -0.42 1.79
CA SER A 47 4.29 -0.91 0.48
C SER A 47 5.78 -0.65 0.23
N ILE A 48 6.26 0.52 0.66
CA ILE A 48 7.67 0.92 0.55
C ILE A 48 8.53 0.15 1.56
N GLU A 49 8.15 0.11 2.84
CA GLU A 49 8.86 -0.65 3.88
C GLU A 49 8.99 -2.13 3.52
N TYR A 50 7.92 -2.73 2.99
CA TYR A 50 7.91 -4.13 2.59
C TYR A 50 8.95 -4.43 1.49
N PHE A 51 9.21 -3.46 0.62
CA PHE A 51 10.29 -3.53 -0.37
C PHE A 51 11.68 -3.40 0.27
N TRP A 52 11.87 -2.47 1.22
CA TRP A 52 13.17 -2.19 1.83
C TRP A 52 13.64 -3.22 2.86
N ILE A 53 12.73 -3.76 3.68
CA ILE A 53 13.06 -4.70 4.78
C ILE A 53 13.73 -5.97 4.27
N TRP A 54 13.45 -6.37 3.03
CA TRP A 54 13.93 -7.62 2.43
C TRP A 54 14.97 -7.42 1.33
N GLY A 55 15.33 -6.17 1.02
CA GLY A 55 16.44 -5.83 0.13
C GLY A 55 17.81 -5.76 0.83
N ARG A 56 17.86 -6.00 2.16
CA ARG A 56 19.08 -6.11 2.95
C ARG A 56 19.40 -7.55 3.31
#